data_AF-A0A8G2F5M4-F1
#
_entry.id   AF-A0A8G2F5M4-F1
#
_cell.length_a   1.000
_cell.length_b   1.000
_cell.length_c   1.000
_cell.angle_alpha   90.00
_cell.angle_beta   90.00
_cell.angle_gamma   90.00
#
_symmetry.space_group_name_H-M   'P 1'
#
loop_
_entity.id
_entity.type
_entity.pdbx_description
1 polymer ?
#
loop_
_entity_poly.entity_id
_entity_poly.type
_entity_poly.pdbx_seq_one_letter_code
_entity_poly.pdbx_strand_id
1 'polypeptide(L)'
;MEKTGRAFSGPELRAAAARMKMTQKDVAHAAGVSPRTVSRVFAEERPSARDGTLEQIARVVGLGEPIASGLPHPFIVVDLPCTALAGASEKLPHIYALFEISMRTRDREKVLERVRLSDATRVTSVSLHDGDLYIDEMGSGIRWGGERAIGARVLDIGDAVVSRSAFERYWKALITGDPIFQFVRSTAGLEFMVMSVAVDRDTRPGIVTVSALGRHFL
;
A
#
# COMPACT_ATOMS: atom_id res chain seq x y z
N MET A 1 25.37 24.45 17.06
CA MET A 1 25.11 23.09 16.57
C MET A 1 25.67 22.98 15.17
N GLU A 2 26.80 22.30 15.00
CA GLU A 2 27.40 22.04 13.70
C GLU A 2 26.46 21.15 12.88
N LYS A 3 26.06 21.60 11.68
CA LYS A 3 25.38 20.76 10.69
C LYS A 3 26.43 19.85 10.07
N THR A 4 26.58 18.65 10.60
CA THR A 4 27.33 17.55 9.96
C THR A 4 26.53 17.00 8.77
N GLY A 5 26.30 17.83 7.75
CA GLY A 5 25.70 17.39 6.50
C GLY A 5 26.74 16.60 5.69
N ARG A 6 26.61 15.27 5.63
CA ARG A 6 27.41 14.44 4.73
C ARG A 6 27.19 14.91 3.29
N ALA A 7 28.27 15.25 2.59
CA ALA A 7 28.19 15.60 1.17
C ALA A 7 28.05 14.30 0.34
N PHE A 8 26.95 14.17 -0.40
CA PHE A 8 26.70 13.04 -1.30
C PHE A 8 27.17 13.36 -2.72
N SER A 9 27.93 12.46 -3.35
CA SER A 9 28.30 12.61 -4.77
C SER A 9 27.22 12.02 -5.68
N GLY A 10 27.10 12.55 -6.90
CA GLY A 10 26.20 12.02 -7.92
C GLY A 10 26.44 10.53 -8.23
N PRO A 11 27.71 10.10 -8.43
CA PRO A 11 28.03 8.69 -8.62
C PRO A 11 27.67 7.79 -7.43
N GLU A 12 27.85 8.27 -6.21
CA GLU A 12 27.48 7.52 -4.99
C GLU A 12 25.96 7.31 -4.92
N LEU A 13 25.19 8.36 -5.17
CA LEU A 13 23.72 8.31 -5.22
C LEU A 13 23.23 7.40 -6.36
N ARG A 14 23.87 7.46 -7.53
CA ARG A 14 23.57 6.60 -8.68
C ARG A 14 23.85 5.13 -8.38
N ALA A 15 25.00 4.83 -7.78
CA ALA A 15 25.37 3.47 -7.41
C ALA A 15 24.41 2.89 -6.37
N ALA A 16 23.97 3.70 -5.41
CA ALA A 16 22.98 3.30 -4.43
C ALA A 16 21.60 3.04 -5.06
N ALA A 17 21.15 3.91 -5.96
CA ALA A 17 19.93 3.67 -6.74
C ALA A 17 20.01 2.36 -7.56
N ALA A 18 21.17 2.08 -8.17
CA ALA A 18 21.40 0.86 -8.92
C ALA A 18 21.34 -0.41 -8.05
N ARG A 19 21.92 -0.37 -6.83
CA ARG A 19 21.81 -1.47 -5.85
C ARG A 19 20.37 -1.75 -5.46
N MET A 20 19.55 -0.71 -5.40
CA MET A 20 18.11 -0.79 -5.11
C MET A 20 17.25 -1.08 -6.36
N LYS A 21 17.86 -1.27 -7.53
CA LYS A 21 17.19 -1.48 -8.82
C LYS A 21 16.20 -0.35 -9.18
N MET A 22 16.45 0.86 -8.71
CA MET A 22 15.62 2.03 -8.99
C MET A 22 16.10 2.74 -10.25
N THR A 23 15.16 3.09 -11.14
CA THR A 23 15.47 3.98 -12.26
C THR A 23 15.55 5.43 -11.78
N GLN A 24 16.15 6.31 -12.57
CA GLN A 24 16.15 7.75 -12.25
C GLN A 24 14.74 8.33 -12.15
N LYS A 25 13.78 7.76 -12.89
CA LYS A 25 12.38 8.15 -12.83
C LYS A 25 11.74 7.76 -11.50
N ASP A 26 12.07 6.57 -10.97
CA ASP A 26 11.58 6.09 -9.68
C ASP A 26 12.15 6.93 -8.53
N VAL A 27 13.45 7.23 -8.59
CA VAL A 27 14.11 8.11 -7.63
C VAL A 27 13.50 9.50 -7.65
N ALA A 28 13.21 10.05 -8.84
CA ALA A 28 12.61 11.37 -8.98
C ALA A 28 11.20 11.41 -8.40
N HIS A 29 10.39 10.39 -8.68
CA HIS A 29 9.04 10.26 -8.15
C HIS A 29 9.04 10.16 -6.62
N ALA A 30 9.86 9.27 -6.06
CA ALA A 30 9.95 9.06 -4.61
C ALA A 30 10.55 10.26 -3.87
N ALA A 31 11.48 11.01 -4.48
CA ALA A 31 12.06 12.20 -3.88
C ALA A 31 11.21 13.47 -4.09
N GLY A 32 10.12 13.41 -4.85
CA GLY A 32 9.27 14.56 -5.14
C GLY A 32 9.95 15.62 -6.02
N VAL A 33 10.85 15.21 -6.90
CA VAL A 33 11.62 16.10 -7.80
C VAL A 33 11.47 15.70 -9.26
N SER A 34 11.90 16.57 -10.18
CA SER A 34 11.85 16.24 -11.60
C SER A 34 12.90 15.17 -11.97
N PRO A 35 12.61 14.27 -12.95
CA PRO A 35 13.62 13.33 -13.47
C PRO A 35 14.87 14.03 -14.02
N ARG A 36 14.70 15.25 -14.57
CA ARG A 36 15.81 16.09 -15.01
C ARG A 36 16.72 16.50 -13.85
N THR A 37 16.15 16.75 -12.67
CA THR A 37 16.90 17.04 -11.45
C THR A 37 17.73 15.84 -11.04
N VAL A 38 17.16 14.64 -11.01
CA VAL A 38 17.90 13.40 -10.65
C VAL A 38 18.99 13.09 -11.68
N SER A 39 18.68 13.18 -12.96
CA SER A 39 19.66 12.96 -14.03
C SER A 39 20.85 13.91 -13.91
N ARG A 40 20.61 15.18 -13.60
CA ARG A 40 21.65 16.19 -13.36
C ARG A 40 22.47 15.85 -12.11
N VAL A 41 21.81 15.61 -10.98
CA VAL A 41 22.47 15.26 -9.72
C VAL A 41 23.36 14.02 -9.86
N PHE A 42 22.87 12.98 -10.52
CA PHE A 42 23.63 11.74 -10.71
C PHE A 42 24.86 11.90 -11.60
N ALA A 43 24.90 12.92 -12.45
CA ALA A 43 26.02 13.17 -13.36
C ALA A 43 27.13 14.03 -12.72
N GLU A 44 26.85 14.71 -11.61
CA GLU A 44 27.76 15.65 -10.99
C GLU A 44 28.53 15.00 -9.82
N GLU A 45 29.86 15.08 -9.83
CA GLU A 45 30.68 14.63 -8.69
C GLU A 45 30.38 15.41 -7.40
N ARG A 46 30.06 16.69 -7.55
CA ARG A 46 29.59 17.56 -6.46
C ARG A 46 28.30 18.25 -6.91
N PRO A 47 27.14 17.64 -6.65
CA PRO A 47 25.88 18.15 -7.14
C PRO A 47 25.58 19.57 -6.63
N SER A 48 25.17 20.47 -7.52
CA SER A 48 24.84 21.85 -7.16
C SER A 48 23.40 22.04 -6.65
N ALA A 49 22.68 20.95 -6.40
CA ALA A 49 21.30 21.01 -5.93
C ALA A 49 21.25 21.51 -4.48
N ARG A 50 20.11 22.08 -4.07
CA ARG A 50 19.90 22.52 -2.69
C ARG A 50 20.08 21.33 -1.74
N ASP A 51 20.69 21.57 -0.58
CA ASP A 51 20.96 20.52 0.43
C ASP A 51 19.72 19.66 0.73
N GLY A 52 18.55 20.29 0.90
CA GLY A 52 17.30 19.55 1.14
C GLY A 52 16.89 18.63 -0.01
N THR A 53 17.19 18.98 -1.26
CA THR A 53 16.96 18.12 -2.44
C THR A 53 17.95 16.96 -2.49
N LEU A 54 19.22 17.21 -2.15
CA LEU A 54 20.24 16.16 -2.09
C LEU A 54 19.94 15.18 -0.97
N GLU A 55 19.52 15.66 0.21
CA GLU A 55 19.08 14.83 1.32
C GLU A 55 17.82 14.02 0.97
N GLN A 56 16.88 14.57 0.20
CA GLN A 56 15.70 13.82 -0.27
C GLN A 56 16.10 12.67 -1.21
N ILE A 57 16.95 12.96 -2.21
CA ILE A 57 17.45 11.94 -3.14
C ILE A 57 18.27 10.89 -2.38
N ALA A 58 19.17 11.32 -1.49
CA ALA A 58 20.00 10.46 -0.66
C ALA A 58 19.15 9.54 0.23
N ARG A 59 18.07 10.04 0.84
CA ARG A 59 17.13 9.24 1.63
C ARG A 59 16.46 8.15 0.79
N VAL A 60 15.96 8.50 -0.38
CA VAL A 60 15.30 7.55 -1.29
C VAL A 60 16.22 6.41 -1.71
N VAL A 61 17.51 6.70 -1.91
CA VAL A 61 18.51 5.69 -2.30
C VAL A 61 19.24 5.07 -1.10
N GLY A 62 18.76 5.30 0.13
CA GLY A 62 19.27 4.65 1.34
C GLY A 62 20.63 5.14 1.84
N LEU A 63 21.04 6.36 1.47
CA LEU A 63 22.30 7.00 1.90
C LEU A 63 22.10 8.19 2.86
N GLY A 64 20.92 8.79 2.85
CA GLY A 64 20.57 9.90 3.75
C GLY A 64 20.17 9.42 5.14
N GLU A 65 20.38 10.27 6.14
CA GLU A 65 19.83 10.03 7.48
C GLU A 65 18.30 9.88 7.37
N PRO A 66 17.72 8.85 8.00
CA PRO A 66 16.27 8.78 8.14
C PRO A 66 15.80 10.08 8.82
N ILE A 67 14.61 10.57 8.45
CA ILE A 67 13.99 11.65 9.22
C ILE A 67 13.94 11.16 10.65
N ALA A 68 14.48 11.95 11.58
CA ALA A 68 14.35 11.70 13.00
C ALA A 68 12.87 11.90 13.43
N SER A 69 11.98 11.02 12.97
CA SER A 69 10.77 10.68 13.68
C SER A 69 11.11 9.40 14.43
N GLY A 70 10.95 9.42 15.76
CA GLY A 70 11.27 8.29 16.64
C GLY A 70 10.29 7.12 16.50
N LEU A 71 9.92 6.74 15.28
CA LEU A 71 9.14 5.56 15.02
C LEU A 71 9.97 4.63 14.14
N PRO A 72 10.15 3.35 14.55
CA PRO A 72 10.71 2.38 13.64
C PRO A 72 9.71 2.30 12.48
N HIS A 73 10.15 2.38 11.23
CA HIS A 73 9.27 2.11 10.10
C HIS A 73 9.55 0.73 9.49
N PRO A 74 9.26 -0.38 10.21
CA PRO A 74 8.84 -1.58 9.55
C PRO A 74 7.41 -1.39 9.03
N PHE A 75 7.09 -2.14 8.00
CA PHE A 75 5.72 -2.47 7.66
C PHE A 75 5.02 -3.07 8.89
N ILE A 76 3.93 -2.45 9.34
CA ILE A 76 3.14 -2.97 10.46
C ILE A 76 1.80 -3.44 9.91
N VAL A 77 1.57 -4.75 9.98
CA VAL A 77 0.24 -5.35 9.85
C VAL A 77 -0.13 -5.94 11.18
N VAL A 78 -1.25 -5.47 11.72
CA VAL A 78 -1.83 -6.04 12.91
C VAL A 78 -3.22 -6.53 12.56
N ASP A 79 -3.46 -7.82 12.78
CA ASP A 79 -4.80 -8.37 12.81
C ASP A 79 -5.51 -7.83 14.04
N LEU A 80 -6.61 -7.12 13.82
CA LEU A 80 -7.45 -6.59 14.86
C LEU A 80 -8.60 -7.56 15.13
N PRO A 81 -8.99 -7.76 16.39
CA PRO A 81 -10.15 -8.59 16.70
C PRO A 81 -11.42 -7.94 16.12
N CYS A 82 -12.37 -8.75 15.66
CA CYS A 82 -13.64 -8.22 15.12
C CYS A 82 -14.43 -7.40 16.16
N THR A 83 -14.23 -7.64 17.45
CA THR A 83 -14.80 -6.83 18.53
C THR A 83 -14.33 -5.37 18.50
N ALA A 84 -13.15 -5.08 17.95
CA ALA A 84 -12.68 -3.71 17.75
C ALA A 84 -13.51 -2.94 16.71
N LEU A 85 -14.17 -3.61 15.75
CA LEU A 85 -15.11 -2.95 14.85
C LEU A 85 -16.36 -2.46 15.57
N ALA A 86 -16.85 -3.21 16.55
CA ALA A 86 -18.09 -2.85 17.25
C ALA A 86 -17.95 -1.48 17.94
N GLY A 87 -16.78 -1.19 18.50
CA GLY A 87 -16.45 0.13 19.07
C GLY A 87 -16.07 1.21 18.06
N ALA A 88 -15.95 0.86 16.77
CA ALA A 88 -15.57 1.77 15.70
C ALA A 88 -16.67 1.93 14.62
N SER A 89 -17.87 1.37 14.84
CA SER A 89 -18.98 1.35 13.89
C SER A 89 -19.34 2.76 13.37
N GLU A 90 -19.42 3.74 14.26
CA GLU A 90 -19.71 5.14 13.92
C GLU A 90 -18.55 5.82 13.16
N LYS A 91 -17.31 5.40 13.42
CA LYS A 91 -16.10 5.99 12.82
C LYS A 91 -15.73 5.37 11.47
N LEU A 92 -16.14 4.11 11.26
CA LEU A 92 -15.79 3.28 10.12
C LEU A 92 -17.05 2.60 9.53
N PRO A 93 -18.08 3.38 9.15
CA PRO A 93 -19.40 2.85 8.79
C PRO A 93 -19.33 1.83 7.64
N HIS A 94 -18.45 2.04 6.67
CA HIS A 94 -18.29 1.12 5.53
C HIS A 94 -17.63 -0.20 5.90
N ILE A 95 -16.64 -0.18 6.79
CA ILE A 95 -15.96 -1.39 7.27
C ILE A 95 -16.94 -2.19 8.13
N TYR A 96 -17.73 -1.53 8.97
CA TYR A 96 -18.79 -2.17 9.76
C TYR A 96 -19.92 -2.73 8.87
N ALA A 97 -20.33 -2.00 7.83
CA ALA A 97 -21.33 -2.49 6.88
C ALA A 97 -20.86 -3.77 6.19
N LEU A 98 -19.62 -3.83 5.70
CA LEU A 98 -19.05 -5.05 5.11
C LEU A 98 -19.06 -6.22 6.13
N PHE A 99 -18.72 -5.95 7.38
CA PHE A 99 -18.77 -6.95 8.45
C PHE A 99 -20.19 -7.51 8.63
N GLU A 100 -21.21 -6.65 8.83
CA GLU A 100 -22.61 -7.07 8.97
C GLU A 100 -23.11 -7.91 7.80
N ILE A 101 -22.77 -7.50 6.57
CA ILE A 101 -23.16 -8.24 5.37
C ILE A 101 -22.48 -9.61 5.36
N SER A 102 -21.18 -9.67 5.67
CA SER A 102 -20.41 -10.92 5.70
C SER A 102 -20.92 -11.93 6.72
N MET A 103 -21.48 -11.44 7.84
CA MET A 103 -22.10 -12.29 8.85
C MET A 103 -23.43 -12.89 8.37
N ARG A 104 -24.08 -12.28 7.37
CA ARG A 104 -25.38 -12.70 6.83
C ARG A 104 -25.27 -13.45 5.50
N THR A 105 -24.28 -13.15 4.68
CA THR A 105 -24.08 -13.76 3.36
C THR A 105 -22.62 -13.73 2.94
N ARG A 106 -22.21 -14.72 2.15
CA ARG A 106 -20.88 -14.82 1.52
C ARG A 106 -20.93 -14.81 0.00
N ASP A 107 -22.11 -14.46 -0.54
CA ASP A 107 -22.34 -14.25 -1.96
C ASP A 107 -21.61 -12.99 -2.42
N ARG A 108 -20.73 -13.14 -3.39
CA ARG A 108 -19.88 -12.04 -3.87
C ARG A 108 -20.72 -10.88 -4.42
N GLU A 109 -21.74 -11.16 -5.22
CA GLU A 109 -22.54 -10.12 -5.87
C GLU A 109 -23.30 -9.28 -4.85
N LYS A 110 -23.92 -9.92 -3.85
CA LYS A 110 -24.63 -9.23 -2.75
C LYS A 110 -23.70 -8.40 -1.88
N VAL A 111 -22.50 -8.90 -1.59
CA VAL A 111 -21.50 -8.14 -0.83
C VAL A 111 -21.09 -6.90 -1.62
N LEU A 112 -20.78 -7.05 -2.91
CA LEU A 112 -20.37 -5.94 -3.78
C LEU A 112 -21.48 -4.91 -3.95
N GLU A 113 -22.73 -5.34 -4.19
CA GLU A 113 -23.88 -4.45 -4.32
C GLU A 113 -24.08 -3.58 -3.08
N ARG A 114 -24.06 -4.20 -1.90
CA ARG A 114 -24.25 -3.47 -0.64
C ARG A 114 -23.10 -2.52 -0.31
N VAL A 115 -21.88 -2.92 -0.64
CA VAL A 115 -20.71 -2.05 -0.50
C VAL A 115 -20.82 -0.85 -1.45
N ARG A 116 -21.28 -1.02 -2.71
CA ARG A 116 -21.56 0.09 -3.64
C ARG A 116 -22.57 1.08 -3.06
N LEU A 117 -23.65 0.58 -2.48
CA LEU A 117 -24.71 1.41 -1.87
C LEU A 117 -24.24 2.20 -0.65
N SER A 118 -23.12 1.81 -0.04
CA SER A 118 -22.61 2.45 1.17
C SER A 118 -21.68 3.65 0.90
N ASP A 119 -21.48 4.08 -0.35
CA ASP A 119 -20.53 5.15 -0.75
C ASP A 119 -19.13 4.98 -0.14
N ALA A 120 -18.62 3.76 -0.22
CA ALA A 120 -17.40 3.36 0.47
C ALA A 120 -16.17 4.08 -0.11
N THR A 121 -15.42 4.74 0.78
CA THR A 121 -14.23 5.52 0.44
C THR A 121 -13.26 4.78 -0.50
N ARG A 122 -12.97 3.48 -0.28
CA ARG A 122 -12.10 2.64 -1.14
C ARG A 122 -12.43 1.15 -1.00
N VAL A 123 -12.94 0.54 -2.07
CA VAL A 123 -13.36 -0.87 -2.13
C VAL A 123 -12.52 -1.57 -3.17
N THR A 124 -12.11 -2.82 -2.98
CA THR A 124 -11.42 -3.62 -4.00
C THR A 124 -11.74 -5.09 -3.81
N SER A 125 -11.71 -5.88 -4.88
CA SER A 125 -11.85 -7.33 -4.80
C SER A 125 -10.59 -8.02 -5.33
N VAL A 126 -10.24 -9.16 -4.73
CA VAL A 126 -9.14 -10.02 -5.20
C VAL A 126 -9.70 -11.43 -5.39
N SER A 127 -9.30 -12.11 -6.47
CA SER A 127 -9.75 -13.46 -6.82
C SER A 127 -8.56 -14.35 -7.15
N LEU A 128 -8.70 -15.67 -7.02
CA LEU A 128 -7.67 -16.63 -7.46
C LEU A 128 -8.07 -17.24 -8.81
N HIS A 129 -7.19 -17.13 -9.80
CA HIS A 129 -7.30 -17.85 -11.07
C HIS A 129 -6.02 -18.66 -11.29
N ASP A 130 -6.14 -19.97 -11.55
CA ASP A 130 -5.02 -20.86 -11.88
C ASP A 130 -3.85 -20.84 -10.86
N GLY A 131 -4.13 -20.52 -9.59
CA GLY A 131 -3.12 -20.43 -8.52
C GLY A 131 -2.52 -19.02 -8.31
N ASP A 132 -2.90 -18.04 -9.13
CA ASP A 132 -2.45 -16.65 -9.05
C ASP A 132 -3.54 -15.72 -8.51
N LEU A 133 -3.15 -14.68 -7.75
CA LEU A 133 -4.07 -13.67 -7.21
C LEU A 133 -4.25 -12.48 -8.17
N TYR A 134 -5.49 -12.21 -8.57
CA TYR A 134 -5.89 -11.16 -9.49
C TYR A 134 -6.75 -10.09 -8.83
N ILE A 135 -6.66 -8.86 -9.34
CA ILE A 135 -7.51 -7.75 -8.88
C ILE A 135 -8.74 -7.64 -9.79
N ASP A 136 -9.92 -7.74 -9.18
CA ASP A 136 -11.23 -7.50 -9.81
C ASP A 136 -11.74 -6.07 -9.47
N GLU A 137 -12.67 -5.54 -10.27
CA GLU A 137 -13.12 -4.14 -10.16
C GLU A 137 -13.79 -3.77 -8.81
N MET A 138 -13.25 -2.78 -8.08
CA MET A 138 -13.87 -1.45 -7.79
C MET A 138 -12.94 -0.51 -6.98
N GLY A 139 -13.38 0.73 -6.66
CA GLY A 139 -12.63 2.02 -6.76
C GLY A 139 -11.59 2.53 -5.71
N SER A 140 -11.53 3.87 -5.57
CA SER A 140 -10.38 4.83 -5.69
C SER A 140 -9.01 4.55 -5.05
N GLY A 141 -8.88 3.60 -4.12
CA GLY A 141 -7.65 3.38 -3.35
C GLY A 141 -6.61 2.52 -4.05
N ILE A 142 -7.09 1.38 -4.53
CA ILE A 142 -6.35 0.50 -5.43
C ILE A 142 -6.65 0.90 -6.87
N ARG A 143 -7.63 1.77 -7.15
CA ARG A 143 -7.97 2.28 -8.50
C ARG A 143 -6.79 2.91 -9.24
N TRP A 144 -5.79 3.49 -8.56
CA TRP A 144 -4.55 3.93 -9.22
C TRP A 144 -3.72 2.74 -9.76
N GLY A 145 -3.65 1.63 -9.02
CA GLY A 145 -3.07 0.37 -9.49
C GLY A 145 -4.00 -0.37 -10.46
N GLY A 146 -5.31 -0.37 -10.19
CA GLY A 146 -6.36 -1.08 -10.91
C GLY A 146 -6.73 -0.49 -12.26
N GLU A 147 -6.71 0.83 -12.45
CA GLU A 147 -6.87 1.46 -13.78
C GLU A 147 -5.74 1.07 -14.75
N ARG A 148 -4.64 0.48 -14.25
CA ARG A 148 -3.57 -0.10 -15.06
C ARG A 148 -3.51 -1.62 -15.02
N ALA A 149 -4.42 -2.30 -14.32
CA ALA A 149 -4.19 -3.68 -13.91
C ALA A 149 -5.44 -4.58 -13.75
N ILE A 150 -6.56 -4.25 -14.39
CA ILE A 150 -7.71 -5.17 -14.49
C ILE A 150 -7.21 -6.48 -15.12
N GLY A 151 -7.35 -7.60 -14.40
CA GLY A 151 -6.88 -8.90 -14.85
C GLY A 151 -5.37 -9.15 -14.73
N ALA A 152 -4.66 -8.38 -13.89
CA ALA A 152 -3.23 -8.60 -13.62
C ALA A 152 -2.98 -9.13 -12.19
N ARG A 153 -1.81 -9.75 -11.99
CA ARG A 153 -1.43 -10.38 -10.73
C ARG A 153 -1.05 -9.32 -9.70
N VAL A 154 -1.54 -9.44 -8.47
CA VAL A 154 -1.27 -8.50 -7.36
C VAL A 154 0.24 -8.29 -7.14
N LEU A 155 1.05 -9.33 -7.34
CA LEU A 155 2.51 -9.30 -7.19
C LEU A 155 3.22 -8.40 -8.23
N ASP A 156 2.59 -8.14 -9.37
CA ASP A 156 3.19 -7.39 -10.49
C ASP A 156 2.84 -5.89 -10.45
N ILE A 157 1.90 -5.47 -9.60
CA ILE A 157 1.25 -4.15 -9.67
C ILE A 157 1.59 -3.27 -8.46
N GLY A 158 1.86 -3.87 -7.30
CA GLY A 158 2.02 -3.18 -6.03
C GLY A 158 3.46 -3.07 -5.56
N ASP A 159 3.67 -2.20 -4.58
CA ASP A 159 4.77 -2.37 -3.63
C ASP A 159 4.72 -3.82 -3.13
N ALA A 160 5.83 -4.56 -3.29
CA ALA A 160 5.92 -5.99 -2.97
C ALA A 160 5.39 -6.31 -1.56
N VAL A 161 5.47 -5.35 -0.65
CA VAL A 161 4.97 -5.44 0.72
C VAL A 161 3.44 -5.38 0.79
N VAL A 162 2.81 -4.46 0.05
CA VAL A 162 1.34 -4.37 -0.06
C VAL A 162 0.79 -5.63 -0.73
N SER A 163 1.49 -6.13 -1.75
CA SER A 163 1.11 -7.35 -2.45
C SER A 163 1.20 -8.59 -1.54
N ARG A 164 2.26 -8.70 -0.74
CA ARG A 164 2.39 -9.76 0.26
C ARG A 164 1.30 -9.70 1.32
N SER A 165 0.97 -8.51 1.81
CA SER A 165 -0.12 -8.31 2.78
C SER A 165 -1.47 -8.76 2.24
N ALA A 166 -1.78 -8.41 0.99
CA ALA A 166 -2.99 -8.84 0.32
C ALA A 166 -3.02 -10.37 0.14
N PHE A 167 -1.89 -10.98 -0.19
CA PHE A 167 -1.75 -12.44 -0.32
C PHE A 167 -1.96 -13.16 1.02
N GLU A 168 -1.33 -12.69 2.10
CA GLU A 168 -1.48 -13.27 3.44
C GLU A 168 -2.92 -13.14 3.94
N ARG A 169 -3.56 -11.97 3.73
CA ARG A 169 -4.99 -11.79 4.03
C ARG A 169 -5.89 -12.74 3.27
N TYR A 170 -5.63 -12.93 1.98
CA TYR A 170 -6.43 -13.79 1.10
C TYR A 170 -6.50 -15.22 1.65
N TRP A 171 -5.33 -15.83 1.84
CA TRP A 171 -5.27 -17.21 2.33
C TRP A 171 -5.85 -17.34 3.72
N LYS A 172 -5.56 -16.38 4.60
CA LYS A 172 -6.12 -16.37 5.95
C LYS A 172 -7.65 -16.36 5.91
N ALA A 173 -8.25 -15.43 5.16
CA ALA A 173 -9.71 -15.32 5.05
C ALA A 173 -10.35 -16.57 4.45
N LEU A 174 -9.72 -17.22 3.45
CA LEU A 174 -10.24 -18.45 2.89
C LEU A 174 -10.17 -19.63 3.86
N ILE A 175 -9.01 -19.83 4.47
CA ILE A 175 -8.74 -20.96 5.38
C ILE A 175 -9.67 -20.88 6.59
N THR A 176 -9.77 -19.71 7.22
CA THR A 176 -10.62 -19.55 8.41
C THR A 176 -12.09 -19.40 8.04
N GLY A 177 -12.39 -18.75 6.91
CA GLY A 177 -13.74 -18.30 6.56
C GLY A 177 -14.18 -17.05 7.29
N ASP A 178 -13.36 -16.54 8.19
CA ASP A 178 -13.70 -15.40 9.02
C ASP A 178 -13.33 -14.08 8.33
N PRO A 179 -14.10 -13.00 8.58
CA PRO A 179 -13.69 -11.66 8.21
C PRO A 179 -12.35 -11.31 8.87
N ILE A 180 -11.43 -10.76 8.10
CA ILE A 180 -10.12 -10.32 8.56
C ILE A 180 -10.11 -8.80 8.64
N PHE A 181 -10.02 -8.27 9.86
CA PHE A 181 -9.83 -6.85 10.11
C PHE A 181 -8.36 -6.57 10.40
N GLN A 182 -7.79 -5.60 9.71
CA GLN A 182 -6.38 -5.26 9.84
C GLN A 182 -6.16 -3.76 9.87
N PHE A 183 -5.13 -3.36 10.62
CA PHE A 183 -4.46 -2.08 10.46
C PHE A 183 -3.19 -2.29 9.65
N VAL A 184 -2.98 -1.43 8.64
CA VAL A 184 -1.83 -1.48 7.75
C VAL A 184 -1.12 -0.14 7.79
N ARG A 185 0.17 -0.15 8.10
CA ARG A 185 1.08 0.98 7.93
C ARG A 185 2.22 0.58 6.99
N SER A 186 2.32 1.26 5.86
CA SER A 186 3.39 1.05 4.87
C SER A 186 4.60 1.95 5.15
N THR A 187 5.75 1.56 4.59
CA THR A 187 6.97 2.38 4.55
C THR A 187 6.84 3.61 3.66
N ALA A 188 5.83 3.65 2.79
CA ALA A 188 5.56 4.76 1.87
C ALA A 188 4.67 5.88 2.46
N GLY A 189 4.51 5.95 3.79
CA GLY A 189 3.72 7.00 4.42
C GLY A 189 2.20 6.78 4.40
N LEU A 190 1.74 5.56 4.05
CA LEU A 190 0.31 5.21 4.03
C LEU A 190 -0.08 4.45 5.29
N GLU A 191 -1.10 4.94 5.99
CA GLU A 191 -1.85 4.21 7.01
C GLU A 191 -3.26 3.94 6.50
N PHE A 192 -3.81 2.76 6.77
CA PHE A 192 -5.22 2.50 6.54
C PHE A 192 -5.70 1.31 7.37
N MET A 193 -7.01 1.28 7.60
CA MET A 193 -7.70 0.11 8.14
C MET A 193 -8.38 -0.61 7.00
N VAL A 194 -8.43 -1.93 7.08
CA VAL A 194 -8.94 -2.78 6.01
C VAL A 194 -9.70 -3.96 6.58
N MET A 195 -10.89 -4.19 6.05
CA MET A 195 -11.69 -5.39 6.30
C MET A 195 -11.70 -6.23 5.03
N SER A 196 -11.50 -7.53 5.19
CA SER A 196 -11.35 -8.49 4.10
C SER A 196 -12.20 -9.71 4.37
N VAL A 197 -13.08 -10.05 3.44
CA VAL A 197 -14.09 -11.11 3.61
C VAL A 197 -13.96 -12.10 2.47
N ALA A 198 -13.76 -13.37 2.79
CA ALA A 198 -13.85 -14.45 1.82
C ALA A 198 -15.27 -14.57 1.26
N VAL A 199 -15.39 -14.67 -0.06
CA VAL A 199 -16.63 -14.83 -0.83
C VAL A 199 -16.52 -16.03 -1.77
N ASP A 200 -17.68 -16.59 -2.15
CA ASP A 200 -17.85 -17.68 -3.14
C ASP A 200 -16.88 -18.86 -3.01
N ARG A 201 -17.12 -19.75 -2.04
CA ARG A 201 -16.24 -20.90 -1.76
C ARG A 201 -16.31 -22.05 -2.77
N ASP A 202 -17.40 -22.17 -3.53
CA ASP A 202 -17.73 -23.43 -4.21
C ASP A 202 -17.29 -23.47 -5.69
N THR A 203 -17.26 -22.34 -6.39
CA THR A 203 -16.96 -22.30 -7.83
C THR A 203 -15.77 -21.42 -8.18
N ARG A 204 -15.61 -20.26 -7.52
CA ARG A 204 -14.46 -19.37 -7.70
C ARG A 204 -14.16 -18.61 -6.39
N PRO A 205 -13.20 -19.07 -5.58
CA PRO A 205 -12.86 -18.40 -4.33
C PRO A 205 -12.39 -16.96 -4.60
N GLY A 206 -12.93 -16.04 -3.82
CA GLY A 206 -12.58 -14.63 -3.89
C GLY A 206 -12.56 -13.97 -2.52
N ILE A 207 -12.13 -12.73 -2.50
CA ILE A 207 -12.18 -11.85 -1.34
C ILE A 207 -12.70 -10.49 -1.76
N VAL A 208 -13.56 -9.92 -0.93
CA VAL A 208 -13.94 -8.51 -1.01
C VAL A 208 -13.25 -7.77 0.12
N THR A 209 -12.57 -6.69 -0.22
CA THR A 209 -11.80 -5.87 0.68
C THR A 209 -12.33 -4.44 0.68
N VAL A 210 -12.64 -3.90 1.85
CA VAL A 210 -12.98 -2.48 2.04
C VAL A 210 -11.92 -1.86 2.91
N SER A 211 -11.38 -0.73 2.46
CA SER A 211 -10.38 0.04 3.20
C SER A 211 -10.90 1.43 3.52
N ALA A 212 -10.60 1.90 4.72
CA ALA A 212 -10.74 3.30 5.10
C ALA A 212 -9.34 3.88 5.18
N LEU A 213 -9.05 4.88 4.35
CA LEU A 213 -7.77 5.58 4.39
C LEU A 213 -7.51 6.16 5.78
N GLY A 214 -6.39 5.77 6.36
CA GLY A 214 -5.71 6.56 7.36
C GLY A 214 -4.94 7.68 6.67
N ARG A 215 -4.56 8.66 7.47
CA ARG A 215 -3.90 9.89 7.05
C ARG A 215 -2.60 9.56 6.31
N HIS A 216 -2.20 10.42 5.37
CA HIS A 216 -0.78 10.49 5.02
C HIS A 216 -0.04 10.99 6.27
N PHE A 217 0.92 10.22 6.77
CA PHE A 217 1.84 10.71 7.78
C PHE A 217 3.09 11.22 7.06
N LEU A 218 3.40 12.50 7.28
CA LEU A 218 4.59 13.18 6.75
C LEU A 218 5.80 12.92 7.64
#